data_AF-A0A6J7EYW0-F1
#
_entry.id   AF-A0A6J7EYW0-F1
#
_cell.length_a   1.000
_cell.length_b   1.000
_cell.length_c   1.000
_cell.angle_alpha   90.00
_cell.angle_beta   90.00
_cell.angle_gamma   90.00
#
_symmetry.space_group_name_H-M   'P 1'
#
loop_
_entity.id
_entity.type
_entity.pdbx_description
1 polymer ?
#
loop_
_entity_poly.entity_id
_entity_poly.type
_entity_poly.pdbx_seq_one_letter_code
_entity_poly.pdbx_strand_id
1 'polypeptide(L)'
;MDARLAVVEEALKSAEAEVWRKSDPAAKARAQDVVNQLSESITNYEKVAAKAQAAGNAKKAQEALESAAARKVWLLEAEKSLADFN
;
A
#
# COMPACT_ATOMS: atom_id res chain seq x y z
N MET A 1 28.98 32.41 -18.13
CA MET A 1 28.81 31.05 -18.68
C MET A 1 27.53 30.44 -18.09
N ASP A 2 26.43 31.20 -18.04
CA ASP A 2 25.30 30.90 -17.13
C ASP A 2 23.97 30.64 -17.83
N ALA A 3 23.88 30.89 -19.14
CA ALA A 3 22.61 30.74 -19.88
C ALA A 3 22.26 29.27 -20.18
N ARG A 4 23.23 28.35 -20.16
CA ARG A 4 22.98 26.94 -20.49
C ARG A 4 22.52 26.11 -19.29
N LEU A 5 22.82 26.52 -18.06
CA LEU A 5 22.36 25.87 -16.84
C LEU A 5 20.86 26.17 -16.59
N ALA A 6 20.43 27.42 -16.81
CA ALA A 6 19.03 27.82 -16.65
C ALA A 6 18.05 27.03 -17.55
N VAL A 7 18.44 26.71 -18.78
CA VAL A 7 17.59 25.94 -19.72
C VAL A 7 17.51 24.47 -19.33
N VAL A 8 18.58 23.90 -18.76
CA VAL A 8 18.59 22.52 -18.28
C VAL A 8 17.74 22.40 -17.00
N GLU A 9 17.81 23.37 -16.10
CA GLU A 9 16.96 23.42 -14.90
C GLU A 9 15.48 23.60 -15.24
N GLU A 10 15.14 24.43 -16.24
CA GLU A 10 13.76 24.64 -16.68
C GLU A 10 13.17 23.42 -17.41
N ALA A 11 13.99 22.73 -18.21
CA ALA A 11 13.63 21.46 -18.84
C ALA A 11 13.44 20.34 -17.81
N LEU A 12 14.26 20.30 -16.77
CA LEU A 12 14.13 19.35 -15.68
C LEU A 12 12.86 19.62 -14.85
N LYS A 13 12.57 20.89 -14.53
CA LYS A 13 11.33 21.32 -13.84
C LYS A 13 10.06 20.97 -14.61
N SER A 14 10.09 21.10 -15.93
CA SER A 14 8.94 20.75 -16.78
C SER A 14 8.74 19.23 -16.88
N ALA A 15 9.82 18.45 -16.91
CA ALA A 15 9.76 16.99 -16.86
C ALA A 15 9.25 16.49 -15.50
N GLU A 16 9.70 17.09 -14.40
CA GLU A 16 9.25 16.78 -13.03
C GLU A 16 7.78 17.16 -12.81
N ALA A 17 7.34 18.31 -13.36
CA ALA A 17 5.95 18.73 -13.32
C ALA A 17 5.00 17.82 -14.12
N GLU A 18 5.46 17.25 -15.24
CA GLU A 18 4.66 16.27 -15.99
C GLU A 18 4.61 14.90 -15.30
N VAL A 19 5.69 14.50 -14.63
CA VAL A 19 5.75 13.32 -13.76
C VAL A 19 4.78 13.48 -12.58
N TRP A 20 4.67 14.66 -12.00
CA TRP A 20 3.70 14.93 -10.92
C TRP A 20 2.26 14.91 -11.40
N ARG A 21 1.95 15.55 -12.55
CA ARG A 21 0.58 15.62 -13.10
C ARG A 21 0.01 14.24 -13.48
N LYS A 22 0.87 13.25 -13.77
CA LYS A 22 0.50 11.85 -14.05
C LYS A 22 0.68 10.91 -12.84
N SER A 23 1.45 11.29 -11.81
CA SER A 23 1.73 10.45 -10.64
C SER A 23 0.52 10.26 -9.72
N ASP A 24 -0.39 11.23 -9.64
CA ASP A 24 -1.42 11.21 -8.60
C ASP A 24 -2.55 10.15 -8.77
N PRO A 25 -3.11 9.88 -9.97
CA PRO A 25 -4.18 8.88 -10.08
C PRO A 25 -3.64 7.45 -10.01
N ALA A 26 -2.50 7.21 -10.64
CA ALA A 26 -1.92 5.87 -10.73
C ALA A 26 -1.27 5.44 -9.41
N ALA A 27 -0.62 6.34 -8.68
CA ALA A 27 -0.08 6.05 -7.35
C ALA A 27 -1.20 5.79 -6.34
N LYS A 28 -2.24 6.64 -6.33
CA LYS A 28 -3.43 6.44 -5.50
C LYS A 28 -4.15 5.13 -5.82
N ALA A 29 -4.32 4.80 -7.11
CA ALA A 29 -4.91 3.53 -7.52
C ALA A 29 -4.07 2.33 -7.07
N ARG A 30 -2.74 2.40 -7.16
CA ARG A 30 -1.87 1.34 -6.64
C ARG A 30 -1.92 1.22 -5.11
N ALA A 31 -1.95 2.34 -4.38
CA ALA A 31 -2.10 2.32 -2.94
C ALA A 31 -3.44 1.70 -2.53
N GLN A 32 -4.54 2.05 -3.22
CA GLN A 32 -5.85 1.46 -3.00
C GLN A 32 -5.88 -0.04 -3.33
N ASP A 33 -5.22 -0.46 -4.40
CA ASP A 33 -5.09 -1.88 -4.77
C ASP A 33 -4.34 -2.68 -3.70
N VAL A 34 -3.24 -2.13 -3.17
CA VAL A 34 -2.49 -2.73 -2.05
C VAL A 34 -3.34 -2.82 -0.79
N VAL A 35 -4.10 -1.77 -0.45
CA VAL A 35 -5.05 -1.77 0.67
C VAL A 35 -6.10 -2.89 0.48
N ASN A 36 -6.66 -3.02 -0.72
CA ASN A 36 -7.64 -4.06 -1.05
C ASN A 36 -7.02 -5.46 -0.91
N GLN A 37 -5.85 -5.70 -1.50
CA GLN A 37 -5.15 -6.99 -1.40
C GLN A 37 -4.82 -7.37 0.06
N LEU A 38 -4.38 -6.40 0.86
CA LEU A 38 -4.09 -6.62 2.28
C LEU A 38 -5.37 -6.96 3.04
N SER A 39 -6.47 -6.23 2.81
CA SER A 39 -7.77 -6.48 3.43
C SER A 39 -8.33 -7.86 3.07
N GLU A 40 -8.25 -8.26 1.79
CA GLU A 40 -8.64 -9.60 1.34
C GLU A 40 -7.78 -10.69 1.98
N SER A 41 -6.46 -10.49 2.04
CA SER A 41 -5.55 -11.43 2.71
C SER A 41 -5.89 -11.58 4.18
N ILE A 42 -6.13 -10.48 4.90
CA ILE A 42 -6.55 -10.49 6.32
C ILE A 42 -7.82 -11.31 6.49
N THR A 43 -8.84 -11.05 5.67
CA THR A 43 -10.11 -11.80 5.70
C THR A 43 -9.88 -13.29 5.46
N ASN A 44 -8.98 -13.65 4.54
CA ASN A 44 -8.64 -15.04 4.28
C ASN A 44 -7.94 -15.69 5.49
N TYR A 45 -6.99 -15.00 6.12
CA TYR A 45 -6.34 -15.50 7.34
C TYR A 45 -7.30 -15.65 8.52
N GLU A 46 -8.24 -14.71 8.70
CA GLU A 46 -9.26 -14.81 9.74
C GLU A 46 -10.20 -16.00 9.50
N LYS A 47 -10.59 -16.26 8.24
CA LYS A 47 -11.35 -17.47 7.88
C LYS A 47 -10.55 -18.76 8.15
N VAL A 48 -9.26 -18.77 7.83
CA VAL A 48 -8.37 -19.91 8.12
C VAL A 48 -8.26 -20.12 9.63
N ALA A 49 -8.13 -19.04 10.41
CA ALA A 49 -8.07 -19.11 11.86
C ALA A 49 -9.37 -19.68 12.45
N ALA A 50 -10.53 -19.18 12.02
CA ALA A 50 -11.83 -19.68 12.47
C ALA A 50 -12.02 -21.16 12.14
N LYS A 51 -11.65 -21.59 10.92
CA LYS A 51 -11.68 -23.01 10.52
C LYS A 51 -10.72 -23.86 11.36
N ALA A 52 -9.51 -23.38 11.61
CA ALA A 52 -8.52 -24.08 12.43
C ALA A 52 -8.99 -24.21 13.88
N GLN A 53 -9.60 -23.16 14.43
CA GLN A 53 -10.16 -23.16 15.78
C GLN A 53 -11.34 -24.14 15.90
N ALA A 54 -12.26 -24.15 14.91
CA ALA A 54 -13.35 -25.12 14.85
C ALA A 54 -12.88 -26.57 14.70
N ALA A 55 -11.74 -26.78 14.03
CA ALA A 55 -11.06 -28.07 13.93
C ALA A 55 -10.23 -28.45 15.18
N GLY A 56 -10.26 -27.63 16.25
CA GLY A 56 -9.49 -27.87 17.48
C GLY A 56 -8.00 -27.58 17.36
N ASN A 57 -7.56 -26.97 16.25
CA ASN A 57 -6.15 -26.69 15.97
C ASN A 57 -5.78 -25.26 16.39
N ALA A 58 -5.75 -25.05 17.72
CA ALA A 58 -5.51 -23.74 18.32
C ALA A 58 -4.20 -23.09 17.86
N LYS A 59 -3.11 -23.87 17.74
CA LYS A 59 -1.81 -23.39 17.27
C LYS A 59 -1.90 -22.76 15.87
N LYS A 60 -2.54 -23.47 14.94
CA LYS A 60 -2.73 -23.00 13.57
C LYS A 60 -3.67 -21.78 13.49
N ALA A 61 -4.67 -21.72 14.37
CA ALA A 61 -5.53 -20.54 14.48
C ALA A 61 -4.75 -19.31 14.94
N GLN A 62 -3.87 -19.48 15.94
CA GLN A 62 -3.03 -18.43 16.47
C GLN A 62 -2.03 -17.91 15.41
N GLU A 63 -1.34 -18.80 14.70
CA GLU A 63 -0.40 -18.42 13.63
C GLU A 63 -1.09 -17.64 12.49
N ALA A 64 -2.33 -18.02 12.14
CA ALA A 64 -3.12 -17.30 11.14
C ALA A 64 -3.59 -15.93 11.66
N LEU A 65 -3.98 -15.83 12.93
CA LEU A 65 -4.33 -14.55 13.55
C LEU A 65 -3.13 -13.62 13.68
N GLU A 66 -1.94 -14.12 14.01
CA GLU A 66 -0.70 -13.32 14.04
C GLU A 66 -0.34 -12.83 12.63
N SER A 67 -0.48 -13.70 11.62
CA SER A 67 -0.31 -13.32 10.22
C SER A 67 -1.30 -12.23 9.77
N ALA A 68 -2.54 -12.31 10.23
CA ALA A 68 -3.56 -11.28 9.98
C ALA A 68 -3.23 -9.98 10.73
N ALA A 69 -2.81 -10.07 12.00
CA ALA A 69 -2.47 -8.93 12.83
C ALA A 69 -1.29 -8.14 12.26
N ALA A 70 -0.24 -8.83 11.80
CA ALA A 70 0.87 -8.19 11.09
C ALA A 70 0.33 -7.42 9.88
N ARG A 71 -0.47 -8.07 9.02
CA ARG A 71 -1.05 -7.43 7.82
C ARG A 71 -1.98 -6.27 8.13
N LYS A 72 -2.68 -6.27 9.27
CA LYS A 72 -3.48 -5.11 9.73
C LYS A 72 -2.62 -3.88 10.00
N VAL A 73 -1.40 -4.05 10.51
CA VAL A 73 -0.45 -2.94 10.69
C VAL A 73 -0.02 -2.37 9.34
N TRP A 74 0.30 -3.24 8.37
CA TRP A 74 0.62 -2.81 7.01
C TRP A 74 -0.56 -2.15 6.31
N LEU A 75 -1.79 -2.63 6.54
CA LEU A 75 -3.01 -2.04 6.01
C LEU A 75 -3.20 -0.61 6.53
N LEU A 76 -3.07 -0.41 7.84
CA LEU A 76 -3.16 0.92 8.46
C LEU A 76 -2.13 1.90 7.89
N GLU A 77 -0.90 1.45 7.66
CA GLU A 77 0.14 2.27 7.03
C GLU A 77 -0.19 2.59 5.56
N ALA A 78 -0.70 1.60 4.82
CA ALA A 78 -1.12 1.78 3.43
C ALA A 78 -2.34 2.71 3.31
N GLU A 79 -3.30 2.62 4.22
CA GLU A 79 -4.46 3.51 4.29
C GLU A 79 -4.05 4.94 4.65
N LYS A 80 -3.11 5.12 5.59
CA LYS A 80 -2.53 6.44 5.88
C LYS A 80 -1.81 7.02 4.68
N SER A 81 -0.99 6.22 4.01
CA SER A 81 -0.30 6.62 2.79
C SER A 81 -1.31 7.03 1.71
N LEU A 82 -2.39 6.26 1.54
CA LEU A 82 -3.50 6.57 0.63
C LEU A 82 -4.19 7.89 0.98
N ALA A 83 -4.40 8.17 2.25
CA ALA A 83 -4.99 9.41 2.73
C ALA A 83 -4.08 10.62 2.51
N ASP A 84 -2.76 10.43 2.53
CA ASP A 84 -1.76 11.46 2.22
C ASP A 84 -1.75 11.83 0.73
N PHE A 85 -2.17 10.91 -0.16
CA PHE A 85 -2.40 11.16 -1.59
C PHE A 85 -3.70 11.94 -1.91
N ASN A 86 -4.41 12.50 -0.92
CA ASN A 86 -5.69 13.20 -1.11
C ASN A 86 -5.64 14.67 -0.66
#